data_AF-A0A927NX94-F1
#
_entry.id   AF-A0A927NX94-F1
#
_cell.length_a   1.000
_cell.length_b   1.000
_cell.length_c   1.000
_cell.angle_alpha   90.00
_cell.angle_beta   90.00
_cell.angle_gamma   90.00
#
_symmetry.space_group_name_H-M   'P 1'
#
loop_
_entity.id
_entity.type
_entity.pdbx_description
1 polymer ?
#
loop_
_entity_poly.entity_id
_entity_poly.type
_entity_poly.pdbx_seq_one_letter_code
_entity_poly.pdbx_strand_id
1 'polypeptide(L)'
;MKLSRSEWLTITAFALSFLIAILGLITPLALLYGEERALLKEGGSLDTQGKAPISLSQNESLLPEVVLPGNDSYLDLLGRLSVWSKSEEKTVREAYSYELSMDVIAKMTQAALESLRESGALPAFAELPPIFDARLSSNYIETFGAFEIEEQHKYIEVEGIKLPYDLGRWSLIWQSEEGYFITVEADAQTGRIFAVDMFLPEGEYDFSPGTALVMFAKYHGILESSYNVSYDTASQCLFCEEIVLSCDYKESADGVDIRIRAMTAEDYAGSVEVEKAVDKP
;
A
#
# COMPACT_ATOMS: atom_id res chain seq x y z
N MET A 1 21.97 60.84 -22.55
CA MET A 1 21.78 59.63 -23.39
C MET A 1 20.30 59.29 -23.33
N LYS A 2 19.55 59.37 -24.45
CA LYS A 2 18.10 59.09 -24.47
C LYS A 2 17.90 57.66 -24.94
N LEU A 3 17.39 56.80 -24.05
CA LEU A 3 17.01 55.43 -24.38
C LEU A 3 15.85 55.44 -25.37
N SER A 4 15.95 54.58 -26.38
CA SER A 4 14.90 54.35 -27.37
C SER A 4 13.69 53.67 -26.72
N ARG A 5 12.51 53.81 -27.32
CA ARG A 5 11.26 53.18 -26.83
C ARG A 5 11.38 51.65 -26.71
N SER A 6 12.15 51.01 -27.58
CA SER A 6 12.39 49.57 -27.54
C SER A 6 13.23 49.17 -26.34
N GLU A 7 14.27 49.94 -25.99
CA GLU A 7 15.09 49.66 -24.80
C GLU A 7 14.29 49.83 -23.50
N TRP A 8 13.38 50.80 -23.45
CA TRP A 8 12.45 50.95 -22.32
C TRP A 8 11.54 49.75 -22.16
N LEU A 9 10.97 49.22 -23.24
CA LEU A 9 10.10 48.06 -23.21
C LEU A 9 10.82 46.81 -22.70
N THR A 10 12.05 46.57 -23.17
CA THR A 10 12.86 45.42 -22.72
C THR A 10 13.23 45.52 -21.25
N ILE A 11 13.61 46.70 -20.77
CA ILE A 11 13.92 46.93 -19.35
C ILE A 11 12.68 46.72 -18.48
N THR A 12 11.52 47.22 -18.91
CA THR A 12 10.26 47.02 -18.16
C THR A 12 9.81 45.56 -18.13
N ALA A 13 10.00 44.83 -19.23
CA ALA A 13 9.66 43.40 -19.30
C ALA A 13 10.57 42.58 -18.37
N PHE A 14 11.87 42.84 -18.38
CA PHE A 14 12.81 42.18 -17.46
C PHE A 14 12.52 42.49 -16.00
N ALA A 15 12.23 43.75 -15.68
CA ALA A 15 11.89 44.15 -14.32
C ALA A 15 10.60 43.46 -13.84
N LEU A 16 9.59 43.32 -14.71
CA LEU A 16 8.33 42.65 -14.40
C LEU A 16 8.52 41.14 -14.20
N SER A 17 9.27 40.47 -15.07
CA SER A 17 9.57 39.03 -14.94
C SER A 17 10.37 38.74 -13.66
N PHE A 18 11.31 39.61 -13.30
CA PHE A 18 12.08 39.48 -12.06
C PHE A 18 11.20 39.68 -10.82
N LEU A 19 10.25 40.62 -10.86
CA LEU A 19 9.27 40.83 -9.80
C LEU A 19 8.35 39.63 -9.61
N ILE A 20 7.87 39.02 -10.71
CA ILE A 20 7.03 37.83 -10.68
C ILE A 20 7.80 36.63 -10.10
N ALA A 21 9.07 36.45 -10.49
CA ALA A 21 9.92 35.39 -9.96
C ALA A 21 10.18 35.55 -8.45
N ILE A 22 10.42 36.79 -7.98
CA ILE A 22 10.59 37.08 -6.55
C ILE A 22 9.29 36.83 -5.79
N LEU A 23 8.15 37.29 -6.30
CA LEU A 23 6.84 37.04 -5.69
C LEU A 23 6.53 35.53 -5.63
N GLY A 24 6.85 34.77 -6.67
CA GLY A 24 6.67 33.32 -6.70
C GLY A 24 7.55 32.56 -5.69
N LEU A 25 8.72 33.10 -5.34
CA LEU A 25 9.63 32.51 -4.34
C LEU A 25 9.30 32.95 -2.90
N ILE A 26 8.91 34.21 -2.69
CA ILE A 26 8.67 34.74 -1.34
C ILE A 26 7.30 34.33 -0.80
N THR A 27 6.27 34.21 -1.65
CA THR A 27 4.90 33.91 -1.20
C THR A 27 4.76 32.53 -0.52
N PRO A 28 5.36 31.44 -1.07
CA PRO A 28 5.32 30.13 -0.40
C PRO A 28 6.09 30.12 0.93
N LEU A 29 7.25 30.79 0.98
CA LEU A 29 8.04 30.90 2.22
C LEU A 29 7.31 31.71 3.30
N ALA A 30 6.62 32.79 2.94
CA ALA A 30 5.87 33.60 3.90
C ALA A 30 4.65 32.86 4.47
N LEU A 31 4.00 31.99 3.68
CA LEU A 31 2.91 31.12 4.14
C LEU A 31 3.41 30.07 5.13
N LEU A 32 4.52 29.39 4.84
CA LEU A 32 5.14 28.41 5.74
C LEU A 32 5.58 29.03 7.08
N TYR A 33 6.18 30.22 7.06
CA TYR A 33 6.55 30.94 8.29
C TYR A 33 5.34 31.47 9.08
N GLY A 34 4.18 31.62 8.43
CA GLY A 34 2.92 32.00 9.07
C GLY A 34 2.31 30.86 9.88
N GLU A 35 2.33 29.64 9.34
CA GLU A 35 1.77 28.44 9.99
C GLU A 35 2.59 28.00 11.21
N GLU A 36 3.93 28.04 11.15
CA GLU A 36 4.79 27.74 12.32
C GLU A 36 4.54 28.71 13.49
N ARG A 37 4.23 29.98 13.21
CA ARG A 37 3.91 30.99 14.24
C ARG A 37 2.50 30.88 14.79
N ALA A 38 1.56 30.31 14.04
CA ALA A 38 0.21 30.02 14.54
C ALA A 38 0.25 28.86 15.55
N LEU A 39 1.01 27.80 15.24
CA LEU A 39 1.19 26.65 16.13
C LEU A 39 1.95 27.01 17.43
N LEU A 40 2.91 27.94 17.37
CA LEU A 40 3.63 28.41 18.56
C LEU A 40 2.84 29.44 19.40
N LYS A 41 1.80 30.08 18.84
CA LYS A 41 0.94 31.02 19.59
C LYS A 41 -0.28 30.37 20.25
N GLU A 42 -0.65 29.15 19.87
CA GLU A 42 -1.65 28.34 20.59
C GLU A 42 -1.09 27.61 21.83
N GLY A 43 0.15 27.92 22.24
CA GLY A 43 0.68 27.60 23.57
C GLY A 43 0.04 28.42 24.71
N GLY A 44 -1.26 28.69 24.63
CA GLY A 44 -2.03 29.48 25.58
C GLY A 44 -2.84 28.63 26.56
N SER A 45 -2.27 28.40 27.76
CA SER A 45 -2.99 28.22 29.04
C SER A 45 -4.25 27.35 29.03
N LEU A 46 -4.10 26.02 29.15
CA LEU A 46 -5.16 25.16 29.69
C LEU A 46 -5.27 25.39 31.20
N ASP A 47 -6.34 26.07 31.59
CA ASP A 47 -6.79 26.26 32.96
C ASP A 47 -7.13 24.90 33.59
N THR A 48 -6.21 24.33 34.38
CA THR A 48 -6.47 23.17 35.21
C THR A 48 -6.83 23.61 36.63
N GLN A 49 -8.04 24.13 36.82
CA GLN A 49 -8.67 24.15 38.14
C GLN A 49 -9.79 23.11 38.20
N GLY A 50 -9.56 22.10 39.05
CA GLY A 50 -10.63 21.28 39.61
C GLY A 50 -10.86 19.93 38.93
N LYS A 51 -9.87 19.03 38.96
CA LYS A 51 -10.10 17.59 39.13
C LYS A 51 -8.85 16.97 39.76
N ALA A 52 -9.08 16.22 40.83
CA ALA A 52 -8.06 15.63 41.70
C ALA A 52 -7.04 14.78 40.92
N PRO A 53 -5.79 14.64 41.43
CA PRO A 53 -4.79 13.80 40.79
C PRO A 53 -5.25 12.35 40.79
N ILE A 54 -5.46 11.79 39.61
CA ILE A 54 -5.66 10.35 39.45
C ILE A 54 -4.29 9.69 39.69
N SER A 55 -4.28 8.81 40.69
CA SER A 55 -3.14 8.00 41.12
C SER A 55 -2.51 7.27 39.93
N LEU A 56 -1.22 7.52 39.71
CA LEU A 56 -0.35 6.72 38.83
C LEU A 56 -0.07 5.37 39.50
N SER A 57 -1.00 4.44 39.36
CA SER A 57 -0.75 3.03 39.66
C SER A 57 -1.52 2.19 38.66
N GLN A 58 -0.76 1.45 37.84
CA GLN A 58 -1.22 0.37 36.97
C GLN A 58 -2.05 0.82 35.76
N ASN A 59 -1.37 1.12 34.66
CA ASN A 59 -1.81 0.64 33.36
C ASN A 59 -0.56 0.32 32.53
N GLU A 60 -0.41 -0.98 32.31
CA GLU A 60 0.61 -1.63 31.50
C GLU A 60 0.51 -1.19 30.04
N SER A 61 1.67 -1.18 29.36
CA SER A 61 1.84 -1.37 27.92
C SER A 61 1.09 -0.41 26.97
N LEU A 62 1.70 0.73 26.65
CA LEU A 62 1.37 1.54 25.46
C LEU A 62 2.09 1.00 24.21
N LEU A 63 1.85 -0.26 23.86
CA LEU A 63 1.92 -0.66 22.46
C LEU A 63 0.47 -0.61 21.95
N PRO A 64 0.19 0.00 20.77
CA PRO A 64 -1.10 -0.22 20.16
C PRO A 64 -1.25 -1.73 20.02
N GLU A 65 -2.33 -2.28 20.56
CA GLU A 65 -2.77 -3.63 20.26
C GLU A 65 -2.76 -3.74 18.74
N VAL A 66 -1.84 -4.56 18.19
CA VAL A 66 -1.75 -4.81 16.76
C VAL A 66 -3.03 -5.57 16.43
N VAL A 67 -4.08 -4.83 16.08
CA VAL A 67 -5.28 -5.41 15.49
C VAL A 67 -4.83 -5.96 14.14
N LEU A 68 -4.63 -7.27 14.07
CA LEU A 68 -4.39 -7.95 12.81
C LEU A 68 -5.56 -7.60 11.87
N PRO A 69 -5.31 -7.07 10.67
CA PRO A 69 -6.37 -6.64 9.77
C PRO A 69 -7.14 -7.86 9.27
N GLY A 70 -8.35 -8.09 9.79
CA GLY A 70 -9.09 -9.34 9.53
C GLY A 70 -10.62 -9.30 9.70
N ASN A 71 -11.24 -8.12 9.85
CA ASN A 71 -12.69 -8.01 10.04
C ASN A 71 -13.42 -7.24 8.92
N ASP A 72 -12.76 -6.98 7.79
CA ASP A 72 -13.46 -6.35 6.67
C ASP A 72 -14.17 -7.41 5.84
N SER A 73 -15.42 -7.13 5.47
CA SER A 73 -16.26 -8.06 4.70
C SER A 73 -15.61 -8.43 3.36
N TYR A 74 -15.98 -9.58 2.81
CA TYR A 74 -15.67 -9.99 1.43
C TYR A 74 -15.79 -8.84 0.40
N LEU A 75 -16.82 -7.98 0.54
CA LEU A 75 -17.04 -6.84 -0.36
C LEU A 75 -15.98 -5.75 -0.26
N ASP A 76 -15.40 -5.51 0.92
CA ASP A 76 -14.28 -4.57 1.07
C ASP A 76 -13.03 -5.11 0.39
N LEU A 77 -12.75 -6.42 0.57
CA LEU A 77 -11.65 -7.08 -0.11
C LEU A 77 -11.81 -7.00 -1.63
N LEU A 78 -12.98 -7.39 -2.15
CA LEU A 78 -13.30 -7.31 -3.57
C LEU A 78 -13.17 -5.87 -4.08
N GLY A 79 -13.74 -4.89 -3.38
CA GLY A 79 -13.66 -3.49 -3.76
C GLY A 79 -12.21 -3.00 -3.87
N ARG A 80 -11.36 -3.31 -2.89
CA ARG A 80 -9.95 -2.89 -2.88
C ARG A 80 -9.13 -3.56 -3.99
N LEU A 81 -9.37 -4.84 -4.26
CA LEU A 81 -8.77 -5.55 -5.38
C LEU A 81 -9.22 -4.90 -6.70
N SER A 82 -10.53 -4.76 -6.92
CA SER A 82 -11.11 -4.17 -8.12
C SER A 82 -10.64 -2.75 -8.42
N VAL A 83 -10.50 -1.89 -7.40
CA VAL A 83 -9.94 -0.55 -7.58
C VAL A 83 -8.48 -0.64 -8.03
N TRP A 84 -7.67 -1.47 -7.38
CA TRP A 84 -6.26 -1.65 -7.75
C TRP A 84 -6.10 -2.14 -9.20
N SER A 85 -7.03 -2.95 -9.70
CA SER A 85 -7.03 -3.45 -11.08
C SER A 85 -7.35 -2.38 -12.14
N LYS A 86 -7.91 -1.22 -11.78
CA LYS A 86 -8.44 -0.25 -12.76
C LYS A 86 -7.40 0.45 -13.62
N SER A 87 -6.14 0.50 -13.19
CA SER A 87 -5.08 1.19 -13.92
C SER A 87 -3.85 0.31 -14.03
N GLU A 88 -3.37 0.09 -15.25
CA GLU A 88 -2.09 -0.59 -15.48
C GLU A 88 -0.91 0.31 -15.06
N GLU A 89 -1.09 1.63 -15.12
CA GLU A 89 -0.06 2.59 -14.73
C GLU A 89 -0.13 2.87 -13.22
N LYS A 90 0.98 2.59 -12.53
CA LYS A 90 1.17 2.91 -11.11
C LYS A 90 2.13 4.10 -10.95
N THR A 91 1.86 4.94 -9.97
CA THR A 91 2.73 6.05 -9.58
C THR A 91 3.24 5.90 -8.17
N VAL A 92 4.52 6.18 -7.96
CA VAL A 92 5.15 6.18 -6.64
C VAL A 92 4.86 7.51 -5.96
N ARG A 93 4.46 7.48 -4.68
CA ARG A 93 4.18 8.68 -3.88
C ARG A 93 4.40 8.45 -2.40
N GLU A 94 4.41 9.53 -1.63
CA GLU A 94 4.37 9.48 -0.17
C GLU A 94 2.96 9.12 0.34
N ALA A 95 2.91 8.61 1.57
CA ALA A 95 1.65 8.26 2.23
C ALA A 95 0.84 9.52 2.57
N TYR A 96 -0.48 9.45 2.35
CA TYR A 96 -1.38 10.48 2.84
C TYR A 96 -1.62 10.33 4.35
N SER A 97 -2.18 11.37 4.97
CA SER A 97 -2.43 11.39 6.42
C SER A 97 -3.39 10.32 6.93
N TYR A 98 -4.20 9.72 6.05
CA TYR A 98 -5.13 8.63 6.36
C TYR A 98 -4.56 7.24 6.02
N GLU A 99 -3.34 7.17 5.52
CA GLU A 99 -2.64 5.92 5.20
C GLU A 99 -1.55 5.64 6.24
N LEU A 100 -1.15 4.38 6.31
CA LEU A 100 -0.09 3.90 7.18
C LEU A 100 1.25 4.43 6.69
N SER A 101 2.03 5.00 7.62
CA SER A 101 3.42 5.37 7.37
C SER A 101 4.30 4.13 7.20
N MET A 102 5.49 4.33 6.62
CA MET A 102 6.47 3.25 6.39
C MET A 102 6.78 2.46 7.68
N ASP A 103 7.01 3.14 8.81
CA ASP A 103 7.32 2.48 10.08
C ASP A 103 6.16 1.63 10.61
N VAL A 104 4.92 2.07 10.40
CA VAL A 104 3.74 1.35 10.87
C VAL A 104 3.45 0.16 9.97
N ILE A 105 3.48 0.34 8.64
CA ILE A 105 3.25 -0.75 7.70
C ILE A 105 4.33 -1.83 7.85
N ALA A 106 5.60 -1.47 8.02
CA ALA A 106 6.70 -2.42 8.22
C ALA A 106 6.44 -3.35 9.41
N LYS A 107 6.02 -2.78 10.55
CA LYS A 107 5.71 -3.56 11.77
C LYS A 107 4.47 -4.44 11.60
N MET A 108 3.42 -3.91 10.99
CA MET A 108 2.19 -4.66 10.74
C MET A 108 2.43 -5.82 9.78
N THR A 109 3.17 -5.58 8.69
CA THR A 109 3.50 -6.62 7.71
C THR A 109 4.42 -7.68 8.32
N GLN A 110 5.40 -7.31 9.15
CA GLN A 110 6.20 -8.28 9.89
C GLN A 110 5.34 -9.19 10.77
N ALA A 111 4.41 -8.62 11.55
CA ALA A 111 3.51 -9.41 12.39
C ALA A 111 2.56 -10.31 11.55
N ALA A 112 2.07 -9.80 10.42
CA ALA A 112 1.22 -10.56 9.52
C ALA A 112 1.98 -11.70 8.83
N LEU A 113 3.23 -11.49 8.38
CA LEU A 113 4.09 -12.54 7.84
C LEU A 113 4.37 -13.64 8.86
N GLU A 114 4.59 -13.27 10.12
CA GLU A 114 4.76 -14.25 11.20
C GLU A 114 3.49 -15.07 11.45
N SER A 115 2.32 -14.42 11.47
CA SER A 115 1.03 -15.12 11.57
C SER A 115 0.74 -16.04 10.38
N LEU A 116 1.06 -15.59 9.16
CA LEU A 116 0.94 -16.40 7.95
C LEU A 116 1.90 -17.61 7.98
N ARG A 117 3.13 -17.43 8.46
CA ARG A 117 4.08 -18.54 8.69
C ARG A 117 3.54 -19.53 9.72
N GLU A 118 3.07 -19.07 10.88
CA GLU A 118 2.55 -19.93 11.95
C GLU A 118 1.30 -20.72 11.55
N SER A 119 0.45 -20.15 10.69
CA SER A 119 -0.74 -20.82 10.17
C SER A 119 -0.43 -21.84 9.07
N GLY A 120 0.78 -21.83 8.51
CA GLY A 120 1.16 -22.65 7.35
C GLY A 120 0.77 -22.06 6.01
N ALA A 121 0.44 -20.75 5.96
CA ALA A 121 0.26 -20.01 4.71
C ALA A 121 1.60 -19.78 3.98
N LEU A 122 2.70 -19.68 4.73
CA LEU A 122 4.07 -19.53 4.23
C LEU A 122 4.94 -20.68 4.77
N PRO A 123 5.99 -21.10 4.03
CA PRO A 123 6.93 -22.08 4.56
C PRO A 123 7.65 -21.56 5.81
N ALA A 124 8.25 -22.46 6.57
CA ALA A 124 9.17 -22.04 7.63
C ALA A 124 10.41 -21.38 7.03
N PHE A 125 10.69 -20.15 7.44
CA PHE A 125 11.93 -19.43 7.13
C PHE A 125 12.53 -18.87 8.43
N ALA A 126 13.80 -18.48 8.35
CA ALA A 126 14.55 -17.86 9.45
C ALA A 126 13.90 -16.53 9.89
N GLU A 127 14.55 -15.79 10.79
CA GLU A 127 14.10 -14.43 11.10
C GLU A 127 14.06 -13.57 9.82
N LEU A 128 13.07 -12.68 9.73
CA LEU A 128 12.99 -11.75 8.62
C LEU A 128 14.29 -10.93 8.56
N PRO A 129 14.90 -10.78 7.38
CA PRO A 129 16.09 -9.97 7.23
C PRO A 129 15.73 -8.48 7.40
N PRO A 130 16.68 -7.53 7.31
CA PRO A 130 16.30 -6.12 7.26
C PRO A 130 15.48 -5.79 6.01
N ILE A 131 14.65 -4.75 6.11
CA ILE A 131 14.01 -4.15 4.93
C ILE A 131 15.10 -3.53 4.06
N PHE A 132 15.14 -3.95 2.81
CA PHE A 132 16.03 -3.44 1.77
C PHE A 132 15.40 -2.25 1.03
N ASP A 133 14.12 -2.35 0.68
CA ASP A 133 13.39 -1.30 -0.04
C ASP A 133 11.93 -1.25 0.40
N ALA A 134 11.35 -0.06 0.36
CA ALA A 134 9.96 0.20 0.71
C ALA A 134 9.41 1.30 -0.20
N ARG A 135 8.37 0.99 -0.97
CA ARG A 135 7.76 1.94 -1.92
C ARG A 135 6.25 1.91 -1.82
N LEU A 136 5.65 3.08 -1.67
CA LEU A 136 4.21 3.23 -1.81
C LEU A 136 3.87 3.61 -3.24
N SER A 137 2.97 2.85 -3.85
CA SER A 137 2.45 3.12 -5.18
C SER A 137 0.93 3.19 -5.19
N SER A 138 0.36 3.99 -6.08
CA SER A 138 -1.09 4.07 -6.29
C SER A 138 -1.42 4.05 -7.77
N ASN A 139 -2.67 3.76 -8.09
CA ASN A 139 -3.20 3.96 -9.45
C ASN A 139 -2.87 5.37 -9.94
N TYR A 140 -2.39 5.47 -11.18
CA TYR A 140 -2.26 6.76 -11.84
C TYR A 140 -3.65 7.40 -11.95
N ILE A 141 -3.76 8.63 -11.47
CA ILE A 141 -4.89 9.50 -11.75
C ILE A 141 -4.38 10.56 -12.72
N GLU A 142 -4.87 10.50 -13.96
CA GLU A 142 -4.70 11.60 -14.89
C GLU A 142 -5.43 12.81 -14.31
N THR A 143 -4.67 13.68 -13.66
CA THR A 143 -5.21 14.94 -13.14
C THR A 143 -5.45 15.85 -14.35
N PHE A 144 -6.66 15.78 -14.90
CA PHE A 144 -7.16 16.77 -15.85
C PHE A 144 -6.95 18.17 -15.25
N GLY A 145 -6.27 19.03 -16.01
CA GLY A 145 -5.69 20.27 -15.50
C GLY A 145 -6.66 21.16 -14.71
N ALA A 146 -6.18 21.65 -13.56
CA ALA A 146 -6.60 22.87 -12.87
C ALA A 146 -8.11 23.15 -12.65
N PHE A 147 -9.00 22.16 -12.73
CA PHE A 147 -10.41 22.35 -12.40
C PHE A 147 -10.90 21.34 -11.37
N GLU A 148 -11.65 21.89 -10.42
CA GLU A 148 -12.20 21.26 -9.22
C GLU A 148 -12.77 19.87 -9.52
N ILE A 149 -12.12 18.86 -8.95
CA ILE A 149 -12.58 17.48 -8.96
C ILE A 149 -13.83 17.44 -8.06
N GLU A 150 -15.02 17.35 -8.67
CA GLU A 150 -16.23 16.93 -7.96
C GLU A 150 -15.91 15.66 -7.17
N GLU A 151 -16.30 15.60 -5.90
CA GLU A 151 -15.98 14.53 -4.95
C GLU A 151 -16.30 13.11 -5.48
N GLN A 152 -17.12 12.99 -6.52
CA GLN A 152 -17.50 11.74 -7.19
C GLN A 152 -16.37 11.09 -7.98
N HIS A 153 -15.34 11.82 -8.43
CA HIS A 153 -14.21 11.24 -9.17
C HIS A 153 -13.03 10.81 -8.27
N LYS A 154 -13.03 11.21 -6.99
CA LYS A 154 -12.00 10.78 -6.02
C LYS A 154 -12.26 9.39 -5.47
N TYR A 155 -13.50 8.92 -5.57
CA TYR A 155 -13.92 7.65 -4.99
C TYR A 155 -14.65 6.82 -6.04
N ILE A 156 -14.41 5.51 -6.02
CA ILE A 156 -15.16 4.53 -6.79
C ILE A 156 -16.10 3.81 -5.83
N GLU A 157 -17.32 3.55 -6.27
CA GLU A 157 -18.24 2.64 -5.60
C GLU A 157 -18.15 1.27 -6.27
N VAL A 158 -17.77 0.26 -5.51
CA VAL A 158 -17.75 -1.15 -5.94
C VAL A 158 -18.67 -1.92 -5.00
N GLU A 159 -19.76 -2.48 -5.53
CA GLU A 159 -20.74 -3.25 -4.74
C GLU A 159 -21.23 -2.52 -3.46
N GLY A 160 -21.41 -1.20 -3.55
CA GLY A 160 -21.85 -0.36 -2.43
C GLY A 160 -20.73 0.10 -1.47
N ILE A 161 -19.48 -0.30 -1.70
CA ILE A 161 -18.31 0.16 -0.93
C ILE A 161 -17.65 1.33 -1.64
N LYS A 162 -17.54 2.47 -0.96
CA LYS A 162 -16.90 3.70 -1.47
C LYS A 162 -15.40 3.70 -1.11
N LEU A 163 -14.54 3.57 -2.11
CA LEU A 163 -13.08 3.49 -1.96
C LEU A 163 -12.37 4.60 -2.73
N PRO A 164 -11.22 5.14 -2.26
CA PRO A 164 -10.44 6.12 -3.02
C PRO A 164 -9.95 5.53 -4.35
N TYR A 165 -9.99 6.30 -5.43
CA TYR A 165 -9.48 5.86 -6.74
C TYR A 165 -7.95 5.67 -6.72
N ASP A 166 -7.24 6.53 -5.98
CA ASP A 166 -5.79 6.51 -5.75
C ASP A 166 -5.36 5.61 -4.59
N LEU A 167 -6.11 4.52 -4.36
CA LEU A 167 -5.80 3.54 -3.32
C LEU A 167 -4.34 3.09 -3.45
N GLY A 168 -3.59 3.30 -2.38
CA GLY A 168 -2.17 2.97 -2.32
C GLY A 168 -1.91 1.53 -1.89
N ARG A 169 -0.81 0.95 -2.37
CA ARG A 169 -0.20 -0.27 -1.85
C ARG A 169 1.28 -0.07 -1.60
N TRP A 170 1.71 -0.49 -0.42
CA TRP A 170 3.12 -0.61 -0.07
C TRP A 170 3.71 -1.88 -0.67
N SER A 171 4.85 -1.74 -1.34
CA SER A 171 5.74 -2.83 -1.69
C SER A 171 6.92 -2.79 -0.72
N LEU A 172 7.04 -3.82 0.13
CA LEU A 172 8.10 -3.95 1.11
C LEU A 172 8.99 -5.13 0.71
N ILE A 173 10.29 -4.89 0.59
CA ILE A 173 11.28 -5.90 0.20
C ILE A 173 12.23 -6.13 1.36
N TRP A 174 12.27 -7.36 1.84
CA TRP A 174 13.23 -7.88 2.79
C TRP A 174 14.27 -8.72 2.04
N GLN A 175 15.56 -8.47 2.27
CA GLN A 175 16.62 -9.20 1.57
C GLN A 175 17.78 -9.55 2.53
N SER A 176 18.21 -10.82 2.51
CA SER A 176 19.43 -11.24 3.20
C SER A 176 20.66 -11.16 2.31
N GLU A 177 21.83 -11.14 2.93
CA GLU A 177 23.12 -11.23 2.22
C GLU A 177 23.30 -12.56 1.46
N GLU A 178 22.55 -13.60 1.87
CA GLU A 178 22.60 -14.96 1.31
C GLU A 178 21.67 -15.14 0.10
N GLY A 179 21.00 -14.07 -0.35
CA GLY A 179 20.16 -14.07 -1.55
C GLY A 179 18.70 -14.45 -1.32
N TYR A 180 18.31 -14.78 -0.10
CA TYR A 180 16.90 -14.91 0.30
C TYR A 180 16.20 -13.55 0.23
N PHE A 181 15.01 -13.50 -0.37
CA PHE A 181 14.20 -12.30 -0.35
C PHE A 181 12.72 -12.60 -0.16
N ILE A 182 12.02 -11.66 0.46
CA ILE A 182 10.57 -11.61 0.56
C ILE A 182 10.12 -10.24 0.09
N THR A 183 9.22 -10.21 -0.89
CA THR A 183 8.49 -9.01 -1.29
C THR A 183 7.04 -9.17 -0.87
N VAL A 184 6.49 -8.15 -0.23
CA VAL A 184 5.07 -8.11 0.15
C VAL A 184 4.41 -6.89 -0.47
N GLU A 185 3.23 -7.09 -1.04
CA GLU A 185 2.32 -6.00 -1.35
C GLU A 185 1.23 -5.91 -0.28
N ALA A 186 1.13 -4.77 0.39
CA ALA A 186 0.16 -4.52 1.44
C ALA A 186 -0.66 -3.25 1.20
N ASP A 187 -1.95 -3.29 1.52
CA ASP A 187 -2.85 -2.14 1.45
C ASP A 187 -2.34 -0.98 2.31
N ALA A 188 -2.32 0.23 1.73
CA ALA A 188 -1.78 1.40 2.42
C ALA A 188 -2.65 1.90 3.58
N GLN A 189 -3.93 1.53 3.66
CA GLN A 189 -4.82 1.99 4.74
C GLN A 189 -4.94 0.96 5.86
N THR A 190 -5.00 -0.32 5.52
CA THR A 190 -5.31 -1.41 6.45
C THR A 190 -4.09 -2.26 6.80
N GLY A 191 -3.03 -2.21 5.97
CA GLY A 191 -1.87 -3.07 6.10
C GLY A 191 -2.13 -4.54 5.77
N ARG A 192 -3.29 -4.83 5.18
CA ARG A 192 -3.64 -6.17 4.72
C ARG A 192 -2.72 -6.58 3.56
N ILE A 193 -2.15 -7.77 3.65
CA ILE A 193 -1.28 -8.33 2.62
C ILE A 193 -2.12 -8.86 1.46
N PHE A 194 -1.84 -8.44 0.23
CA PHE A 194 -2.47 -8.96 -0.98
C PHE A 194 -1.57 -9.90 -1.76
N ALA A 195 -0.25 -9.74 -1.66
CA ALA A 195 0.70 -10.58 -2.35
C ALA A 195 1.94 -10.81 -1.49
N VAL A 196 2.48 -12.02 -1.57
CA VAL A 196 3.77 -12.40 -1.01
C VAL A 196 4.55 -13.13 -2.10
N ASP A 197 5.69 -12.58 -2.47
CA ASP A 197 6.66 -13.18 -3.40
C ASP A 197 7.93 -13.52 -2.59
N MET A 198 8.35 -14.77 -2.60
CA MET A 198 9.49 -15.26 -1.83
C MET A 198 10.43 -16.07 -2.71
N PHE A 199 11.72 -15.87 -2.50
CA PHE A 199 12.74 -16.81 -2.93
C PHE A 199 13.50 -17.29 -1.70
N LEU A 200 13.46 -18.59 -1.47
CA LEU A 200 14.22 -19.26 -0.42
C LEU A 200 15.37 -20.04 -1.06
N PRO A 201 16.63 -19.92 -0.58
CA PRO A 201 17.76 -20.67 -1.12
C PRO A 201 17.57 -22.19 -0.95
N GLU A 202 18.46 -22.99 -1.52
CA GLU A 202 18.41 -24.46 -1.41
C GLU A 202 18.20 -24.95 0.04
N GLY A 203 17.14 -25.74 0.24
CA GLY A 203 16.76 -26.27 1.55
C GLY A 203 15.52 -27.16 1.49
N GLU A 204 15.30 -27.94 2.54
CA GLU A 204 14.04 -28.70 2.69
C GLU A 204 12.99 -27.80 3.34
N TYR A 205 11.98 -27.42 2.57
CA TYR A 205 10.84 -26.62 3.03
C TYR A 205 9.57 -27.47 3.00
N ASP A 206 8.92 -27.59 4.16
CA ASP A 206 7.57 -28.16 4.22
C ASP A 206 6.58 -27.11 3.73
N PHE A 207 6.15 -27.23 2.48
CA PHE A 207 5.22 -26.32 1.84
C PHE A 207 4.22 -27.06 0.96
N SER A 208 2.94 -26.68 1.07
CA SER A 208 1.85 -27.22 0.28
C SER A 208 1.03 -26.06 -0.28
N PRO A 209 1.01 -25.85 -1.62
CA PRO A 209 0.22 -24.77 -2.24
C PRO A 209 -1.25 -24.79 -1.82
N GLY A 210 -1.86 -25.98 -1.70
CA GLY A 210 -3.24 -26.12 -1.25
C GLY A 210 -3.46 -25.65 0.19
N THR A 211 -2.56 -26.04 1.11
CA THR A 211 -2.62 -25.56 2.51
C THR A 211 -2.39 -24.06 2.55
N ALA A 212 -1.43 -23.56 1.78
CA ALA A 212 -1.07 -22.15 1.73
C ALA A 212 -2.28 -21.28 1.36
N LEU A 213 -3.00 -21.67 0.31
CA LEU A 213 -4.19 -20.98 -0.18
C LEU A 213 -5.36 -21.00 0.79
N VAL A 214 -5.60 -22.13 1.47
CA VAL A 214 -6.65 -22.23 2.49
C VAL A 214 -6.36 -21.29 3.66
N MET A 215 -5.11 -21.23 4.11
CA MET A 215 -4.72 -20.36 5.23
C MET A 215 -4.70 -18.88 4.83
N PHE A 216 -4.30 -18.58 3.59
CA PHE A 216 -4.38 -17.22 3.05
C PHE A 216 -5.84 -16.76 2.87
N ALA A 217 -6.73 -17.66 2.42
CA ALA A 217 -8.17 -17.40 2.38
C ALA A 217 -8.76 -17.13 3.77
N LYS A 218 -8.29 -17.85 4.79
CA LYS A 218 -8.68 -17.62 6.18
C LYS A 218 -8.20 -16.27 6.69
N TYR A 219 -6.94 -15.90 6.41
CA TYR A 219 -6.40 -14.56 6.72
C TYR A 219 -7.27 -13.43 6.14
N HIS A 220 -7.83 -13.65 4.96
CA HIS A 220 -8.74 -12.72 4.30
C HIS A 220 -10.22 -12.84 4.70
N GLY A 221 -10.57 -13.74 5.64
CA GLY A 221 -11.96 -13.95 6.05
C GLY A 221 -12.86 -14.58 4.96
N ILE A 222 -12.29 -15.09 3.86
CA ILE A 222 -13.05 -15.66 2.74
C ILE A 222 -13.76 -16.95 3.18
N LEU A 223 -13.11 -17.80 3.97
CA LEU A 223 -13.69 -19.07 4.40
C LEU A 223 -14.80 -18.92 5.44
N GLU A 224 -14.89 -17.76 6.08
CA GLU A 224 -15.93 -17.45 7.07
C GLU A 224 -17.17 -16.82 6.42
N SER A 225 -17.09 -16.55 5.11
CA SER A 225 -18.18 -15.98 4.33
C SER A 225 -19.18 -17.05 3.88
N SER A 226 -20.40 -16.63 3.51
CA SER A 226 -21.42 -17.53 2.97
C SER A 226 -21.24 -17.85 1.47
N TYR A 227 -20.10 -17.49 0.87
CA TYR A 227 -19.84 -17.65 -0.55
C TYR A 227 -19.30 -19.05 -0.89
N ASN A 228 -19.53 -19.48 -2.14
CA ASN A 228 -19.06 -20.77 -2.60
C ASN A 228 -17.57 -20.72 -2.91
N VAL A 229 -16.78 -21.54 -2.21
CA VAL A 229 -15.34 -21.67 -2.42
C VAL A 229 -15.06 -22.96 -3.19
N SER A 230 -14.27 -22.88 -4.25
CA SER A 230 -13.79 -24.04 -5.00
C SER A 230 -12.27 -23.99 -5.15
N TYR A 231 -11.64 -25.16 -5.04
CA TYR A 231 -10.19 -25.30 -5.20
C TYR A 231 -9.90 -26.08 -6.48
N ASP A 232 -9.09 -25.50 -7.36
CA ASP A 232 -8.56 -26.16 -8.54
C ASP A 232 -7.08 -26.51 -8.31
N THR A 233 -6.82 -27.79 -8.11
CA THR A 233 -5.47 -28.32 -7.91
C THR A 233 -4.59 -28.14 -9.15
N ALA A 234 -5.16 -28.15 -10.36
CA ALA A 234 -4.37 -28.09 -11.59
C ALA A 234 -3.76 -26.70 -11.82
N SER A 235 -4.51 -25.66 -11.50
CA SER A 235 -4.06 -24.27 -11.57
C SER A 235 -3.52 -23.73 -10.25
N GLN A 236 -3.50 -24.54 -9.18
CA GLN A 236 -3.12 -24.11 -7.83
C GLN A 236 -3.83 -22.82 -7.42
N CYS A 237 -5.15 -22.80 -7.62
CA CYS A 237 -5.98 -21.62 -7.37
C CYS A 237 -7.19 -21.97 -6.50
N LEU A 238 -7.58 -21.02 -5.66
CA LEU A 238 -8.82 -21.04 -4.89
C LEU A 238 -9.72 -19.91 -5.43
N PHE A 239 -10.92 -20.28 -5.88
CA PHE A 239 -11.91 -19.38 -6.44
C PHE A 239 -13.05 -19.17 -5.45
N CYS A 240 -13.41 -17.91 -5.22
CA CYS A 240 -14.57 -17.50 -4.45
C CYS A 240 -15.27 -16.36 -5.18
N GLU A 241 -16.32 -16.68 -5.94
CA GLU A 241 -17.04 -15.74 -6.81
C GLU A 241 -16.08 -14.93 -7.71
N GLU A 242 -15.88 -13.65 -7.42
CA GLU A 242 -15.04 -12.72 -8.19
C GLU A 242 -13.60 -12.60 -7.67
N ILE A 243 -13.26 -13.27 -6.57
CA ILE A 243 -11.92 -13.29 -6.00
C ILE A 243 -11.23 -14.61 -6.34
N VAL A 244 -9.97 -14.50 -6.77
CA VAL A 244 -9.07 -15.62 -7.01
C VAL A 244 -7.87 -15.47 -6.08
N LEU A 245 -7.54 -16.56 -5.39
CA LEU A 245 -6.26 -16.70 -4.71
C LEU A 245 -5.40 -17.68 -5.51
N SER A 246 -4.20 -17.27 -5.90
CA SER A 246 -3.25 -18.12 -6.63
C SER A 246 -2.01 -18.39 -5.79
N CYS A 247 -1.43 -19.58 -5.97
CA CYS A 247 -0.15 -19.95 -5.39
C CYS A 247 0.71 -20.58 -6.48
N ASP A 248 1.75 -19.89 -6.91
CA ASP A 248 2.75 -20.46 -7.81
C ASP A 248 3.92 -20.97 -6.99
N TYR A 249 4.22 -22.25 -7.15
CA TYR A 249 5.31 -22.93 -6.45
C TYR A 249 6.26 -23.57 -7.45
N LYS A 250 7.54 -23.20 -7.38
CA LYS A 250 8.58 -23.74 -8.27
C LYS A 250 9.85 -24.06 -7.50
N GLU A 251 10.18 -25.34 -7.46
CA GLU A 251 11.50 -25.80 -7.00
C GLU A 251 12.51 -25.76 -8.15
N SER A 252 13.73 -25.32 -7.83
CA SER A 252 14.88 -25.31 -8.72
C SER A 252 16.13 -25.78 -7.98
N ALA A 253 17.25 -25.91 -8.69
CA ALA A 253 18.53 -26.24 -8.07
C ALA A 253 19.04 -25.11 -7.15
N ASP A 254 18.63 -23.86 -7.40
CA ASP A 254 19.12 -22.70 -6.67
C ASP A 254 18.27 -22.39 -5.42
N GLY A 255 17.06 -22.99 -5.33
CA GLY A 255 16.11 -22.71 -4.27
C GLY A 255 14.66 -22.88 -4.71
N VAL A 256 13.76 -22.31 -3.91
CA VAL A 256 12.31 -22.37 -4.06
C VAL A 256 11.74 -20.99 -4.27
N ASP A 257 11.03 -20.81 -5.38
CA ASP A 257 10.23 -19.63 -5.66
C ASP A 257 8.77 -19.89 -5.25
N ILE A 258 8.22 -18.98 -4.46
CA ILE A 258 6.83 -19.04 -3.98
C ILE A 258 6.17 -17.69 -4.21
N ARG A 259 4.99 -17.71 -4.82
CA ARG A 259 4.17 -16.52 -5.06
C ARG A 259 2.75 -16.80 -4.65
N ILE A 260 2.25 -16.07 -3.65
CA ILE A 260 0.86 -16.16 -3.20
C ILE A 260 0.20 -14.82 -3.42
N ARG A 261 -0.98 -14.79 -4.06
CA ARG A 261 -1.64 -13.54 -4.43
C ARG A 261 -3.16 -13.64 -4.29
N ALA A 262 -3.78 -12.54 -3.86
CA ALA A 262 -5.20 -12.28 -3.98
C ALA A 262 -5.45 -11.29 -5.14
N MET A 263 -6.35 -11.63 -6.05
CA MET A 263 -6.68 -10.82 -7.21
C MET A 263 -8.15 -11.00 -7.60
N THR A 264 -8.63 -10.17 -8.52
CA THR A 264 -9.95 -10.36 -9.13
C THR A 264 -9.90 -11.49 -10.16
N ALA A 265 -11.05 -12.11 -10.45
CA ALA A 265 -11.16 -13.12 -11.51
C ALA A 265 -10.83 -12.54 -12.90
N GLU A 266 -11.11 -11.25 -13.12
CA GLU A 266 -10.74 -10.52 -14.34
C GLU A 266 -9.22 -10.43 -14.49
N ASP A 267 -8.50 -10.00 -13.44
CA ASP A 267 -7.04 -9.91 -13.44
C ASP A 267 -6.39 -11.28 -13.66
N TYR A 268 -6.92 -12.31 -12.99
CA TYR A 268 -6.43 -13.68 -13.15
C TYR A 268 -6.57 -14.14 -14.61
N ALA A 269 -7.75 -13.94 -15.22
CA ALA A 269 -7.97 -14.31 -16.62
C ALA A 269 -7.00 -13.59 -17.56
N GLY A 270 -6.78 -12.29 -17.35
CA GLY A 270 -5.79 -11.51 -18.10
C GLY A 270 -4.36 -12.05 -17.96
N SER A 271 -3.95 -12.43 -16.75
CA SER A 271 -2.61 -12.97 -16.49
C SER A 271 -2.34 -14.30 -17.23
N VAL A 272 -3.33 -15.20 -17.26
CA VAL A 272 -3.24 -16.50 -17.95
C VAL A 272 -3.16 -16.32 -19.47
N GLU A 273 -3.83 -15.31 -20.03
CA GLU A 273 -3.74 -15.02 -21.46
C GLU A 273 -2.36 -14.50 -21.87
N VAL A 274 -1.74 -13.66 -21.03
CA VAL A 274 -0.39 -13.14 -21.26
C VAL A 274 0.64 -14.27 -21.23
N GLU A 275 0.60 -15.18 -20.25
CA GLU A 275 1.54 -16.30 -20.19
C GLU A 275 1.47 -17.20 -21.42
N LYS A 276 0.26 -17.52 -21.89
CA LYS A 276 0.04 -18.30 -23.12
C LYS A 276 0.52 -17.59 -24.39
N ALA A 277 0.59 -16.25 -24.38
CA ALA A 277 1.11 -15.48 -25.50
C ALA A 277 2.64 -15.46 -25.52
N VAL A 278 3.29 -15.47 -24.34
CA VAL A 278 4.75 -15.52 -24.20
C VAL A 278 5.31 -16.90 -24.57
N ASP A 279 4.54 -17.97 -24.32
CA ASP A 279 4.94 -19.35 -24.64
C ASP A 279 4.71 -19.79 -26.10
N LYS A 280 4.27 -18.88 -27.00
CA LYS A 280 4.19 -19.17 -28.43
C LYS A 280 5.50 -18.80 -29.14
N PRO A 281 6.16 -19.76 -29.82
CA PRO A 281 7.44 -19.54 -30.52
C PRO A 281 7.33 -18.63 -31.75
#